data_AF-A0A2R7MFY7-F1
#
_entry.id   AF-A0A2R7MFY7-F1
#
_cell.length_a   1.000
_cell.length_b   1.000
_cell.length_c   1.000
_cell.angle_alpha   90.00
_cell.angle_beta   90.00
_cell.angle_gamma   90.00
#
_symmetry.space_group_name_H-M   'P 1'
#
loop_
_entity.id
_entity.type
_entity.pdbx_description
1 polymer ?
#
loop_
_entity_poly.entity_id
_entity_poly.type
_entity_poly.pdbx_seq_one_letter_code
_entity_poly.pdbx_strand_id
1 'polypeptide(L)'
;RAAVRRAFRIEHHRTYEQDPRFGVIALTEIGSRALSAATNDPGTAIEVIAALQRVFSRALALRPDADVAHERVYVPAPRLVDLVDDAFRPLARDGAADVEVQVRLQKCLASLAASAPHQREVFADAARAAEQRARGALDRADRRTLRRAMRGAWIV
;
A
#
# COMPACT_ATOMS: atom_id res chain seq x y z
N ARG A 1 -26.52 14.14 -26.99
CA ARG A 1 -25.08 14.47 -26.78
C ARG A 1 -24.85 15.46 -25.62
N ALA A 2 -25.59 16.59 -25.54
CA ALA A 2 -25.44 17.55 -24.43
C ALA A 2 -25.78 16.97 -23.04
N ALA A 3 -26.83 16.13 -22.95
CA ALA A 3 -27.20 15.46 -21.69
C ALA A 3 -26.08 14.57 -21.13
N VAL A 4 -25.43 13.78 -21.97
CA VAL A 4 -24.28 12.93 -21.58
C VAL A 4 -23.11 13.78 -21.09
N ARG A 5 -22.78 14.88 -21.78
CA ARG A 5 -21.69 15.77 -21.35
C ARG A 5 -21.94 16.39 -19.97
N ARG A 6 -23.20 16.70 -19.63
CA ARG A 6 -23.58 17.24 -18.32
C ARG A 6 -23.58 16.20 -17.20
N ALA A 7 -23.58 14.91 -17.54
CA ALA A 7 -23.52 13.82 -16.56
C ALA A 7 -22.09 13.56 -16.04
N PHE A 8 -21.05 14.08 -16.70
CA PHE A 8 -19.67 13.97 -16.26
C PHE A 8 -19.18 15.29 -15.68
N ARG A 9 -18.61 15.23 -14.48
CA ARG A 9 -17.88 16.34 -13.86
C ARG A 9 -16.40 16.18 -14.16
N ILE A 10 -15.83 17.08 -14.96
CA ILE A 10 -14.40 17.11 -15.29
C ILE A 10 -13.78 18.25 -14.49
N GLU A 11 -12.92 17.91 -13.54
CA GLU A 11 -12.24 18.85 -12.66
C GLU A 11 -10.74 18.96 -13.01
N HIS A 12 -10.10 20.04 -12.56
CA HIS A 12 -8.67 20.28 -12.79
C HIS A 12 -7.77 19.35 -11.97
N HIS A 13 -8.27 18.81 -10.86
CA HIS A 13 -7.50 17.98 -9.94
C HIS A 13 -8.29 16.73 -9.58
N ARG A 14 -7.55 15.65 -9.29
CA ARG A 14 -8.11 14.41 -8.74
C ARG A 14 -8.64 14.68 -7.33
N THR A 15 -9.79 14.11 -7.02
CA THR A 15 -10.34 14.08 -5.66
C THR A 15 -10.39 12.65 -5.16
N TYR A 16 -10.42 12.47 -3.84
CA TYR A 16 -10.53 11.14 -3.23
C TYR A 16 -11.84 10.42 -3.58
N GLU A 17 -12.89 11.17 -3.89
CA GLU A 17 -14.18 10.63 -4.35
C GLU A 17 -14.10 10.07 -5.78
N GLN A 18 -13.26 10.66 -6.62
CA GLN A 18 -13.13 10.30 -8.03
C GLN A 18 -12.01 9.30 -8.30
N ASP A 19 -10.96 9.30 -7.48
CA ASP A 19 -9.81 8.40 -7.61
C ASP A 19 -9.46 7.78 -6.25
N PRO A 20 -9.93 6.55 -5.96
CA PRO A 20 -9.60 5.86 -4.71
C PRO A 20 -8.09 5.57 -4.58
N ARG A 21 -7.32 5.55 -5.68
CA ARG A 21 -5.85 5.39 -5.61
C ARG A 21 -5.19 6.65 -5.08
N PHE A 22 -5.80 7.82 -5.31
CA PHE A 22 -5.22 9.09 -4.89
C PHE A 22 -5.05 9.18 -3.37
N GLY A 23 -5.99 8.62 -2.59
CA GLY A 23 -5.86 8.55 -1.13
C GLY A 23 -4.67 7.70 -0.66
N VAL A 24 -4.42 6.57 -1.35
CA VAL A 24 -3.25 5.70 -1.10
C VAL A 24 -1.96 6.44 -1.43
N ILE A 25 -1.89 7.07 -2.60
CA ILE A 25 -0.73 7.86 -3.04
C ILE A 25 -0.43 8.98 -2.04
N ALA A 26 -1.44 9.73 -1.59
CA ALA A 26 -1.26 10.81 -0.63
C ALA A 26 -0.65 10.33 0.70
N LEU A 27 -1.13 9.19 1.24
CA LEU A 27 -0.54 8.57 2.43
C LEU A 27 0.92 8.19 2.19
N THR A 28 1.20 7.55 1.06
CA THR A 28 2.55 7.11 0.70
C THR A 28 3.51 8.28 0.51
N GLU A 29 3.06 9.40 -0.06
CA GLU A 29 3.86 10.62 -0.20
C GLU A 29 4.25 11.21 1.16
N ILE A 30 3.35 11.16 2.16
CA ILE A 30 3.67 11.59 3.54
C ILE A 30 4.79 10.72 4.11
N GLY A 31 4.66 9.40 4.01
CA GLY A 31 5.68 8.47 4.51
C GLY A 31 7.01 8.60 3.78
N SER A 32 6.97 8.75 2.46
CA SER A 32 8.18 8.93 1.63
C SER A 32 8.89 10.25 1.93
N ARG A 33 8.13 11.33 2.18
CA ARG A 33 8.69 12.61 2.61
C ARG A 33 9.36 12.51 3.97
N ALA A 34 8.75 11.79 4.91
CA ALA A 34 9.35 11.53 6.22
C ALA A 34 10.68 10.78 6.12
N LEU A 35 10.80 9.83 5.19
CA LEU A 35 12.03 9.07 4.92
C LEU A 35 13.08 9.82 4.10
N SER A 36 12.76 11.03 3.62
CA SER A 36 13.74 11.80 2.85
C SER A 36 14.95 12.18 3.69
N ALA A 37 16.12 12.35 3.05
CA ALA A 37 17.35 12.72 3.73
C ALA A 37 17.26 14.02 4.55
N ALA A 38 16.33 14.91 4.20
CA ALA A 38 16.10 16.17 4.91
C ALA A 38 15.29 15.99 6.21
N THR A 39 14.45 14.96 6.31
CA THR A 39 13.55 14.75 7.45
C THR A 39 14.00 13.59 8.33
N ASN A 40 14.37 12.46 7.72
CA ASN A 40 14.87 11.26 8.41
C ASN A 40 14.03 10.83 9.63
N ASP A 41 12.71 10.73 9.43
CA ASP A 41 11.73 10.33 10.43
C ASP A 41 11.09 8.97 10.07
N PRO A 42 11.75 7.86 10.45
CA PRO A 42 11.19 6.52 10.22
C PRO A 42 9.92 6.25 11.05
N GLY A 43 9.70 6.98 12.15
CA GLY A 43 8.52 6.84 12.99
C GLY A 43 7.24 7.24 12.26
N THR A 44 7.25 8.39 11.58
CA THR A 44 6.12 8.81 10.73
C THR A 44 5.87 7.82 9.59
N ALA A 45 6.92 7.26 8.97
CA ALA A 45 6.75 6.26 7.93
C ALA A 45 6.10 4.97 8.44
N ILE A 46 6.46 4.53 9.65
CA ILE A 46 5.83 3.39 10.32
C ILE A 46 4.34 3.62 10.59
N GLU A 47 3.97 4.83 11.01
CA GLU A 47 2.57 5.22 11.20
C GLU A 47 1.79 5.24 9.88
N VAL A 48 2.41 5.72 8.80
CA VAL A 48 1.83 5.66 7.44
C VAL A 48 1.61 4.21 7.01
N ILE A 49 2.58 3.30 7.22
CA ILE A 49 2.42 1.87 6.93
C ILE A 49 1.24 1.28 7.73
N ALA A 50 1.08 1.67 9.00
CA ALA A 50 -0.05 1.23 9.82
C ALA A 50 -1.39 1.80 9.32
N ALA A 51 -1.42 3.05 8.84
CA ALA A 51 -2.61 3.65 8.24
C ALA A 51 -3.01 2.94 6.94
N LEU A 52 -2.04 2.67 6.06
CA LEU A 52 -2.25 1.88 4.85
C LEU A 52 -2.80 0.49 5.20
N GLN A 53 -2.24 -0.20 6.20
CA GLN A 53 -2.77 -1.48 6.66
C GLN A 53 -4.26 -1.40 7.00
N ARG A 54 -4.70 -0.37 7.73
CA ARG A 54 -6.13 -0.17 8.06
C ARG A 54 -6.98 0.05 6.81
N VAL A 55 -6.50 0.84 5.86
CA VAL A 55 -7.19 1.10 4.58
C VAL A 55 -7.37 -0.20 3.81
N PHE A 56 -6.30 -0.97 3.59
CA PHE A 56 -6.38 -2.23 2.86
C PHE A 56 -7.22 -3.28 3.60
N SER A 57 -7.08 -3.44 4.92
CA SER A 57 -7.91 -4.36 5.68
C SER A 57 -9.41 -4.05 5.54
N ARG A 58 -9.79 -2.76 5.56
CA ARG A 58 -11.18 -2.35 5.35
C ARG A 58 -11.64 -2.62 3.91
N ALA A 59 -10.79 -2.32 2.92
CA ALA A 59 -11.11 -2.54 1.51
C ALA A 59 -11.31 -4.03 1.19
N LEU A 60 -10.44 -4.90 1.72
CA LEU A 60 -10.48 -6.35 1.50
C LEU A 60 -11.68 -7.02 2.18
N ALA A 61 -12.19 -6.45 3.27
CA ALA A 61 -13.36 -6.95 3.97
C ALA A 61 -14.69 -6.43 3.39
N LEU A 62 -14.65 -5.47 2.45
CA LEU A 62 -15.84 -4.87 1.89
C LEU A 62 -16.55 -5.85 0.96
N ARG A 63 -17.85 -6.04 1.17
CA ARG A 63 -18.71 -6.80 0.26
C ARG A 63 -19.44 -5.85 -0.68
N PRO A 64 -19.59 -6.18 -1.97
CA PRO A 64 -20.42 -5.41 -2.88
C PRO A 64 -21.84 -5.28 -2.33
N ASP A 65 -22.47 -4.13 -2.56
CA ASP A 65 -23.90 -3.96 -2.29
C ASP A 65 -24.70 -4.85 -3.27
N ALA A 66 -25.80 -5.41 -2.79
CA ALA A 66 -26.72 -6.19 -3.61
C ALA A 66 -27.56 -5.27 -4.51
N ASP A 67 -27.88 -4.06 -4.04
CA ASP A 67 -28.73 -3.12 -4.75
C ASP A 67 -27.91 -2.13 -5.59
N VAL A 68 -27.96 -2.28 -6.91
CA VAL A 68 -27.27 -1.40 -7.86
C VAL A 68 -28.25 -0.35 -8.39
N ALA A 69 -28.18 0.88 -7.88
CA ALA A 69 -29.06 1.98 -8.29
C ALA A 69 -28.94 2.36 -9.79
N HIS A 70 -27.80 2.05 -10.43
CA HIS A 70 -27.48 2.48 -11.79
C HIS A 70 -26.87 1.36 -12.63
N GLU A 71 -27.67 0.35 -12.99
CA GLU A 71 -27.22 -0.86 -13.70
C GLU A 71 -26.51 -0.62 -15.04
N ARG A 72 -26.76 0.51 -15.70
CA ARG A 72 -26.17 0.83 -17.02
C ARG A 72 -24.86 1.62 -16.93
N VAL A 73 -24.39 1.93 -15.72
CA VAL A 73 -23.15 2.69 -15.49
C VAL A 73 -22.10 1.73 -14.96
N TYR A 74 -21.00 1.60 -15.71
CA TYR A 74 -19.90 0.70 -15.36
C TYR A 74 -18.60 1.50 -15.27
N VAL A 75 -17.85 1.28 -14.20
CA VAL A 75 -16.51 1.83 -14.00
C VAL A 75 -15.59 0.67 -13.59
N PRO A 76 -14.44 0.49 -14.26
CA PRO A 76 -13.50 -0.55 -13.87
C PRO A 76 -12.97 -0.28 -12.46
N ALA A 77 -13.03 -1.30 -11.60
CA ALA A 77 -12.41 -1.22 -10.29
C ALA A 77 -10.88 -1.09 -10.41
N PRO A 78 -10.21 -0.33 -9.52
CA PRO A 78 -8.76 -0.33 -9.45
C PRO A 78 -8.24 -1.75 -9.19
N ARG A 79 -7.16 -2.12 -9.86
CA ARG A 79 -6.52 -3.42 -9.63
C ARG A 79 -5.78 -3.37 -8.30
N LEU A 80 -5.93 -4.42 -7.48
CA LEU A 80 -5.26 -4.50 -6.18
C LEU A 80 -3.74 -4.38 -6.31
N VAL A 81 -3.14 -5.04 -7.31
CA VAL A 81 -1.69 -4.97 -7.55
C VAL A 81 -1.20 -3.53 -7.70
N ASP A 82 -1.97 -2.70 -8.40
CA ASP A 82 -1.58 -1.32 -8.61
C ASP A 82 -1.70 -0.49 -7.33
N LEU A 83 -2.73 -0.74 -6.51
CA LEU A 83 -2.88 -0.10 -5.21
C LEU A 83 -1.74 -0.49 -4.26
N VAL A 84 -1.37 -1.77 -4.23
CA VAL A 84 -0.27 -2.29 -3.40
C VAL A 84 1.06 -1.70 -3.85
N ASP A 85 1.30 -1.58 -5.15
CA ASP A 85 2.50 -0.94 -5.68
C ASP A 85 2.55 0.54 -5.32
N ASP A 86 1.46 1.30 -5.54
CA ASP A 86 1.36 2.71 -5.16
C ASP A 86 1.59 2.90 -3.66
N ALA A 87 1.06 1.98 -2.83
CA ALA A 87 1.14 2.06 -1.38
C ALA A 87 2.55 1.79 -0.84
N PHE A 88 3.14 0.66 -1.24
CA PHE A 88 4.27 0.08 -0.50
C PHE A 88 5.59 0.18 -1.26
N ARG A 89 5.60 0.28 -2.58
CA ARG A 89 6.85 0.34 -3.36
C ARG A 89 7.69 1.59 -3.02
N PRO A 90 7.12 2.81 -2.89
CA PRO A 90 7.91 4.00 -2.53
C PRO A 90 8.47 3.88 -1.11
N LEU A 91 7.65 3.46 -0.14
CA LEU A 91 8.09 3.26 1.25
C LEU A 91 9.19 2.19 1.36
N ALA A 92 9.07 1.11 0.60
CA ALA A 92 10.09 0.06 0.54
C ALA A 92 11.42 0.54 -0.06
N ARG A 93 11.36 1.46 -1.04
CA ARG A 93 12.53 2.05 -1.69
C ARG A 93 13.19 3.07 -0.77
N ASP A 94 12.40 4.00 -0.25
CA ASP A 94 12.91 5.17 0.48
C ASP A 94 13.39 4.78 1.88
N GLY A 95 12.73 3.81 2.52
CA GLY A 95 13.14 3.24 3.81
C GLY A 95 13.98 1.98 3.68
N ALA A 96 14.66 1.76 2.55
CA ALA A 96 15.43 0.53 2.32
C ALA A 96 16.58 0.34 3.33
N ALA A 97 17.15 1.44 3.82
CA ALA A 97 18.23 1.44 4.80
C ALA A 97 17.75 1.44 6.27
N ASP A 98 16.45 1.58 6.51
CA ASP A 98 15.86 1.67 7.86
C ASP A 98 15.25 0.32 8.26
N VAL A 99 15.94 -0.40 9.15
CA VAL A 99 15.54 -1.76 9.52
C VAL A 99 14.17 -1.81 10.18
N GLU A 100 13.81 -0.82 11.00
CA GLU A 100 12.51 -0.70 11.65
C GLU A 100 11.37 -0.53 10.65
N VAL A 101 11.59 0.26 9.59
CA VAL A 101 10.62 0.49 8.50
C VAL A 101 10.41 -0.81 7.73
N GLN A 102 11.50 -1.49 7.36
CA GLN A 102 11.43 -2.77 6.64
C GLN A 102 10.74 -3.85 7.47
N VAL A 103 11.04 -3.94 8.77
CA VAL A 103 10.38 -4.89 9.67
C VAL A 103 8.88 -4.60 9.77
N ARG A 104 8.49 -3.33 9.89
CA ARG A 104 7.07 -2.94 9.94
C ARG A 104 6.37 -3.27 8.62
N LEU A 105 7.01 -2.98 7.50
CA LEU A 105 6.50 -3.25 6.16
C LEU A 105 6.24 -4.75 5.95
N GLN A 106 7.20 -5.61 6.33
CA GLN A 106 7.05 -7.07 6.21
C GLN A 106 5.89 -7.60 7.05
N LYS A 107 5.73 -7.11 8.28
CA LYS A 107 4.61 -7.50 9.16
C LYS A 107 3.27 -7.04 8.60
N CYS A 108 3.21 -5.82 8.06
CA CYS A 108 2.01 -5.28 7.43
C CYS A 108 1.58 -6.13 6.24
N LEU A 109 2.51 -6.39 5.30
CA LEU A 109 2.23 -7.19 4.10
C LEU A 109 1.84 -8.63 4.47
N ALA A 110 2.52 -9.26 5.44
CA ALA A 110 2.14 -10.59 5.91
C ALA A 110 0.72 -10.62 6.50
N SER A 111 0.36 -9.62 7.31
CA SER A 111 -0.97 -9.51 7.89
C SER A 111 -2.05 -9.32 6.82
N LEU A 112 -1.81 -8.51 5.79
CA LEU A 112 -2.73 -8.34 4.67
C LEU A 112 -2.87 -9.62 3.84
N ALA A 113 -1.76 -10.31 3.61
CA ALA A 113 -1.73 -11.58 2.89
C ALA A 113 -2.54 -12.68 3.62
N ALA A 114 -2.47 -12.71 4.96
CA ALA A 114 -3.25 -13.62 5.79
C ALA A 114 -4.75 -13.28 5.77
N SER A 115 -5.10 -11.99 5.75
CA SER A 115 -6.50 -11.53 5.72
C SER A 115 -7.18 -11.71 4.36
N ALA A 116 -6.42 -11.87 3.27
CA ALA A 116 -6.95 -12.09 1.93
C ALA A 116 -6.27 -13.27 1.23
N PRO A 117 -6.57 -14.53 1.60
CA PRO A 117 -5.88 -15.72 1.08
C PRO A 117 -5.91 -15.83 -0.46
N HIS A 118 -7.02 -15.44 -1.10
CA HIS A 118 -7.16 -15.45 -2.56
C HIS A 118 -6.27 -14.44 -3.29
N GLN A 119 -5.74 -13.45 -2.56
CA GLN A 119 -4.88 -12.38 -3.08
C GLN A 119 -3.51 -12.38 -2.41
N ARG A 120 -3.17 -13.45 -1.67
CA ARG A 120 -1.94 -13.60 -0.88
C ARG A 120 -0.69 -13.26 -1.70
N GLU A 121 -0.63 -13.74 -2.94
CA GLU A 121 0.54 -13.55 -3.82
C GLU A 121 0.85 -12.07 -4.10
N VAL A 122 -0.16 -11.21 -4.20
CA VAL A 122 0.05 -9.77 -4.45
C VAL A 122 0.87 -9.14 -3.32
N PHE A 123 0.54 -9.49 -2.08
CA PHE A 123 1.25 -9.00 -0.90
C PHE A 123 2.60 -9.69 -0.71
N ALA A 124 2.69 -10.99 -1.03
CA ALA A 124 3.93 -11.75 -0.97
C ALA A 124 4.97 -11.22 -1.99
N ASP A 125 4.53 -10.84 -3.19
CA ASP A 125 5.37 -10.22 -4.22
C ASP A 125 5.93 -8.87 -3.76
N ALA A 126 5.07 -8.00 -3.24
CA ALA A 126 5.50 -6.73 -2.66
C ALA A 126 6.52 -6.94 -1.53
N ALA A 127 6.30 -7.95 -0.68
CA ALA A 127 7.19 -8.28 0.44
C ALA A 127 8.55 -8.80 -0.03
N ARG A 128 8.57 -9.68 -1.04
CA ARG A 128 9.81 -10.16 -1.67
C ARG A 128 10.58 -9.01 -2.30
N ALA A 129 9.89 -8.13 -3.03
CA ALA A 129 10.52 -6.98 -3.67
C ALA A 129 11.07 -5.98 -2.63
N ALA A 130 10.38 -5.77 -1.51
CA ALA A 130 10.87 -4.94 -0.41
C ALA A 130 12.13 -5.55 0.25
N GLU A 131 12.11 -6.85 0.52
CA GLU A 131 13.28 -7.55 1.07
C GLU A 131 14.50 -7.42 0.15
N GLN A 132 14.32 -7.59 -1.16
CA GLN A 132 15.41 -7.46 -2.12
C GLN A 132 16.06 -6.07 -2.08
N ARG A 133 15.27 -5.00 -1.96
CA ARG A 133 15.80 -3.63 -1.81
C ARG A 133 16.55 -3.47 -0.50
N ALA A 134 15.96 -3.91 0.61
CA ALA A 134 16.56 -3.83 1.93
C ALA A 134 17.88 -4.60 2.04
N ARG A 135 18.00 -5.76 1.38
CA ARG A 135 19.25 -6.54 1.34
C ARG A 135 20.41 -5.78 0.72
N GLY A 136 20.15 -4.86 -0.22
CA GLY A 136 21.18 -4.02 -0.83
C GLY A 136 21.63 -2.86 0.06
N ALA A 137 20.75 -2.36 0.93
CA ALA A 137 20.98 -1.15 1.72
C ALA A 137 21.38 -1.42 3.19
N LEU A 138 20.81 -2.45 3.82
CA LEU A 138 21.06 -2.78 5.23
C LEU A 138 22.43 -3.41 5.45
N ASP A 139 22.98 -3.27 6.66
CA ASP A 139 24.20 -3.95 7.07
C ASP A 139 23.97 -5.45 7.38
N ARG A 140 25.02 -6.18 7.78
CA ARG A 140 24.89 -7.62 8.07
C ARG A 140 24.03 -7.90 9.30
N ALA A 141 24.01 -7.03 10.32
CA ALA A 141 23.25 -7.22 11.55
C ALA A 141 21.76 -7.01 11.28
N ASP A 142 21.40 -5.93 10.61
CA ASP A 142 20.03 -5.57 10.29
C ASP A 142 19.41 -6.53 9.27
N ARG A 143 20.20 -7.02 8.30
CA ARG A 143 19.74 -8.13 7.44
C ARG A 143 19.37 -9.38 8.24
N ARG A 144 20.00 -9.66 9.38
CA ARG A 144 19.61 -10.80 10.25
C ARG A 144 18.32 -10.48 10.99
N THR A 145 18.19 -9.26 11.51
CA THR A 145 16.98 -8.77 12.17
C THR A 145 15.76 -8.86 11.24
N LEU A 146 15.87 -8.32 10.03
CA LEU A 146 14.82 -8.38 9.01
C LEU A 146 14.45 -9.82 8.67
N ARG A 147 15.43 -10.69 8.38
CA ARG A 147 15.18 -12.11 8.08
C ARG A 147 14.47 -12.84 9.22
N ARG A 148 14.81 -12.54 10.48
CA ARG A 148 14.12 -13.12 11.64
C ARG A 148 12.67 -12.65 11.72
N ALA A 149 12.43 -11.35 11.52
CA ALA A 149 11.08 -10.80 11.51
C ALA A 149 10.22 -11.38 10.38
N MET A 150 10.78 -11.51 9.18
CA MET A 150 10.09 -12.11 8.03
C MET A 150 9.69 -13.56 8.29
N ARG A 151 10.61 -14.38 8.83
CA ARG A 151 10.26 -15.75 9.23
C ARG A 151 9.11 -15.77 10.23
N GLY A 152 9.17 -14.94 11.28
CA GLY A 152 8.07 -14.87 12.26
C GLY A 152 6.73 -14.42 11.66
N ALA A 153 6.74 -13.53 10.67
CA ALA A 153 5.54 -12.96 10.10
C ALA A 153 4.88 -13.83 9.01
N TRP A 154 5.68 -14.52 8.19
CA TRP A 154 5.21 -15.24 7.00
C TRP A 154 5.07 -16.76 7.17
N ILE A 155 5.27 -17.30 8.38
CA ILE A 155 5.14 -18.74 8.70
C ILE A 155 3.67 -19.19 8.92
N VAL A 156 2.68 -18.34 8.61
CA VAL A 156 1.24 -18.70 8.65
C VAL A 156 0.71 -19.10 7.28
#